data_AF-R7VLC6-F1
#
_entry.id   AF-R7VLC6-F1
#
_cell.length_a   1.000
_cell.length_b   1.000
_cell.length_c   1.000
_cell.angle_alpha   90.00
_cell.angle_beta   90.00
_cell.angle_gamma   90.00
#
_symmetry.space_group_name_H-M   'P 1'
#
loop_
_entity.id
_entity.type
_entity.pdbx_description
1 polymer ?
#
loop_
_entity_poly.entity_id
_entity_poly.type
_entity_poly.pdbx_seq_one_letter_code
_entity_poly.pdbx_strand_id
1 'polypeptide(L)' 'QLPHYIGWPVVGNLFQMRKERPELTFADWVKDLGPVFSVNMLDQEFVVLSSLDAIYEALV' A
#
# COMPACT_ATOMS: atom_id res chain seq x y z
N GLN A 1 9.74 2.61 9.97
CA GLN A 1 8.27 2.61 9.82
C GLN A 1 7.98 3.09 8.40
N LEU A 2 7.18 2.34 7.64
CA LEU A 2 6.87 2.71 6.25
C LEU A 2 5.82 3.84 6.22
N PRO A 3 5.83 4.69 5.18
CA PRO A 3 4.72 5.61 4.92
C PRO A 3 3.40 4.83 4.81
N HIS A 4 2.32 5.39 5.33
CA HIS A 4 0.99 4.78 5.26
C HIS A 4 -0.10 5.83 5.46
N TYR A 5 -1.28 5.52 4.94
CA TYR A 5 -2.50 6.22 5.31
C TYR A 5 -3.11 5.60 6.57
N ILE A 6 -3.63 6.45 7.46
CA ILE A 6 -4.36 5.98 8.64
C ILE A 6 -5.63 5.28 8.17
N GLY A 7 -5.71 3.98 8.48
CA GLY A 7 -6.88 3.15 8.23
C GLY A 7 -7.99 3.38 9.26
N TRP A 8 -9.19 2.90 8.95
CA TRP A 8 -10.31 2.94 9.89
C TRP A 8 -10.10 1.94 11.03
N PRO A 9 -10.72 2.17 12.20
CA PRO A 9 -10.71 1.20 13.28
C PRO A 9 -11.18 -0.18 12.78
N VAL A 10 -10.48 -1.24 13.18
CA VAL A 10 -10.78 -2.66 12.88
C VAL A 10 -10.56 -3.09 11.42
N VAL A 11 -10.92 -2.26 10.44
CA VAL A 11 -10.91 -2.66 9.01
C VAL A 11 -9.72 -2.11 8.22
N GLY A 12 -8.93 -1.23 8.82
CA GLY A 12 -7.75 -0.66 8.18
C GLY A 12 -8.13 0.16 6.95
N ASN A 13 -7.33 0.01 5.90
CA ASN A 13 -7.47 0.71 4.63
C ASN A 13 -8.44 0.02 3.64
N LEU A 14 -9.13 -1.06 4.06
CA LEU A 14 -9.96 -1.89 3.18
C LEU A 14 -10.99 -1.07 2.38
N PHE A 15 -11.68 -0.13 3.03
CA PHE A 15 -12.70 0.72 2.40
C PHE A 15 -12.14 1.94 1.68
N GLN A 16 -10.84 2.21 1.79
CA GLN A 16 -10.17 3.29 1.05
C GLN A 16 -9.71 2.83 -0.35
N MET A 17 -9.74 1.52 -0.62
CA MET A 17 -9.39 0.95 -1.92
C MET A 17 -10.60 0.80 -2.85
N ARG A 18 -10.36 0.99 -4.15
CA ARG A 18 -11.34 0.69 -5.19
C ARG A 18 -11.51 -0.84 -5.27
N LYS A 19 -12.74 -1.33 -5.09
CA LYS A 19 -13.05 -2.78 -5.06
C LYS A 19 -12.64 -3.54 -6.32
N GLU A 20 -12.85 -2.94 -7.48
CA GLU A 20 -12.65 -3.59 -8.79
C GLU A 20 -11.22 -3.42 -9.31
N ARG A 21 -10.54 -2.34 -8.89
CA ARG A 21 -9.22 -1.93 -9.39
C ARG A 21 -8.35 -1.35 -8.28
N PRO A 22 -7.95 -2.15 -7.27
CA PRO A 22 -7.13 -1.68 -6.15
C PRO A 22 -5.76 -1.17 -6.61
N GLU A 23 -5.24 -1.65 -7.73
CA GLU A 23 -3.99 -1.18 -8.35
C GLU A 23 -4.02 0.31 -8.68
N LEU A 24 -5.19 0.87 -9.00
CA LEU A 24 -5.34 2.31 -9.24
C LEU A 24 -5.24 3.11 -7.92
N THR A 25 -5.78 2.60 -6.82
CA THR A 25 -5.60 3.23 -5.50
C THR A 25 -4.12 3.24 -5.12
N PHE A 26 -3.41 2.13 -5.32
CA PHE A 26 -1.98 2.07 -5.03
C PHE A 26 -1.19 3.03 -5.92
N ALA A 27 -1.49 3.08 -7.23
CA ALA A 27 -0.84 4.02 -8.14
C ALA A 27 -1.07 5.50 -7.76
N ASP A 28 -2.25 5.82 -7.21
CA ASP A 28 -2.52 7.16 -6.67
C ASP A 28 -1.71 7.41 -5.39
N TRP A 29 -1.66 6.46 -4.45
CA TRP A 29 -0.92 6.61 -3.19
C TRP A 29 0.58 6.69 -3.35
N VAL A 30 1.16 6.08 -4.39
CA VAL A 30 2.59 6.22 -4.72
C VAL A 30 2.99 7.69 -4.89
N LYS A 31 2.07 8.54 -5.38
CA LYS A 31 2.34 9.97 -5.58
C LYS A 31 2.60 10.70 -4.25
N ASP A 32 1.97 10.25 -3.17
CA ASP A 32 2.03 10.89 -1.86
C ASP A 32 3.00 10.17 -0.90
N LEU A 33 2.99 8.83 -0.92
CA LEU A 33 3.72 7.97 0.01
C LEU A 33 5.08 7.51 -0.54
N GLY A 34 5.31 7.67 -1.85
CA GLY A 34 6.48 7.16 -2.53
C GLY A 34 6.36 5.69 -2.97
N PRO A 35 7.44 5.13 -3.53
CA PRO A 35 7.39 3.83 -4.21
C PRO A 35 7.36 2.60 -3.27
N VAL A 36 7.53 2.80 -1.97
CA VAL A 36 7.51 1.76 -0.94
C VAL A 36 6.67 2.25 0.24
N PHE A 37 5.52 1.64 0.47
CA PHE A 37 4.60 2.04 1.54
C PHE A 37 3.85 0.83 2.10
N SER A 38 3.25 1.02 3.28
CA SER A 38 2.47 -0.02 3.97
C SER A 38 0.97 0.27 3.90
N VAL A 39 0.20 -0.82 3.85
CA VAL A 39 -1.26 -0.82 3.84
C VAL A 39 -1.73 -1.83 4.86
N ASN A 40 -2.62 -1.43 5.75
CA ASN A 40 -3.27 -2.34 6.68
C ASN A 40 -4.63 -2.77 6.10
N MET A 41 -4.89 -4.07 6.08
CA MET A 41 -6.20 -4.63 5.73
C MET A 41 -6.59 -5.59 6.84
N LEU A 42 -7.62 -5.23 7.61
CA LEU A 42 -8.04 -5.98 8.79
C LEU A 42 -6.86 -6.19 9.76
N ASP A 43 -6.49 -7.45 10.03
CA ASP A 43 -5.40 -7.87 10.91
C ASP A 43 -4.06 -8.05 10.17
N GLN A 44 -4.03 -7.80 8.86
CA GLN A 44 -2.86 -8.02 8.02
C GLN A 44 -2.22 -6.70 7.57
N GLU A 45 -0.90 -6.60 7.68
CA GLU A 45 -0.11 -5.51 7.13
C GLU A 45 0.58 -5.97 5.85
N PHE A 46 0.43 -5.18 4.79
CA PHE A 46 0.99 -5.43 3.46
C PHE A 46 1.97 -4.32 3.12
N VAL A 47 3.05 -4.67 2.42
CA VAL A 47 3.97 -3.71 1.83
C VAL A 47 3.75 -3.68 0.32
N VAL A 48 3.55 -2.49 -0.21
CA VAL A 48 3.41 -2.26 -1.65
C VAL A 48 4.73 -1.74 -2.19
N LEU A 49 5.27 -2.44 -3.20
CA LEU A 49 6.47 -2.06 -3.94
C LEU A 49 6.05 -1.66 -5.35
N SER A 50 6.32 -0.41 -5.75
CA SER A 50 5.88 0.13 -7.04
C SER A 50 7.01 0.60 -7.95
N SER A 51 8.28 0.40 -7.57
CA SER A 51 9.45 0.66 -8.42
C SER A 51 10.23 -0.62 -8.69
N LEU A 52 10.88 -0.69 -9.86
CA LEU A 52 11.71 -1.84 -10.22
C LEU A 52 12.87 -2.02 -9.24
N ASP A 53 13.48 -0.92 -8.78
CA ASP A 53 14.57 -0.97 -7.80
C ASP A 53 14.11 -1.62 -6.49
N ALA A 54 12.95 -1.21 -5.96
CA ALA A 54 12.42 -1.78 -4.72
C ALA A 54 12.02 -3.26 -4.88
N ILE A 55 11.48 -3.63 -6.03
CA ILE A 55 11.13 -5.02 -6.35
C ILE A 55 12.40 -5.87 -6.48
N TYR A 56 13.44 -5.38 -7.15
CA TYR A 56 14.72 -6.08 -7.31
C TYR A 56 15.39 -6.34 -5.96
N GLU A 57 15.54 -5.30 -5.13
CA GLU A 57 16.12 -5.40 -3.79
C GLU A 57 15.35 -6.36 -2.86
N ALA A 58 14.04 -6.52 -3.07
CA ALA A 58 13.22 -7.45 -2.28
C ALA A 58 13.34 -8.92 -2.72
N LEU A 59 13.82 -9.19 -3.93
CA LEU A 59 13.86 -10.53 -4.54
C LEU A 59 15.25 -11.16 -4.61
N VAL A 60 16.31 -10.39 -4.36
CA VAL A 60 17.71 -10.85 -4.33
C VAL A 60 18.11 -11.22 -2.90
#